data_AF-X1VYQ8-F1
#
_entry.id   AF-X1VYQ8-F1
#
_cell.length_a   1.000
_cell.length_b   1.000
_cell.length_c   1.000
_cell.angle_alpha   90.00
_cell.angle_beta   90.00
_cell.angle_gamma   90.00
#
_symmetry.space_group_name_H-M   'P 1'
#
loop_
_entity.id
_entity.type
_entity.pdbx_description
1 polymer ?
#
loop_
_entity_poly.entity_id
_entity_poly.type
_entity_poly.pdbx_seq_one_letter_code
_entity_poly.pdbx_strand_id
1 'polypeptide(L)' 'MQKIRIRLQAYDHRILDNSTLMIIDTVKRIGGKFSGPIPLPTEINKYCVLRSPHVDKKSR' A
#
# COMPACT_ATOMS: atom_id res chain seq x y z
N MET A 1 -1.31 -5.20 28.39
CA MET A 1 -1.19 -5.91 27.10
C MET A 1 -0.65 -4.93 26.06
N GLN A 2 0.61 -5.09 25.64
CA GLN A 2 1.23 -4.24 24.62
C GLN A 2 0.59 -4.54 23.24
N LYS A 3 0.14 -3.49 22.56
CA LYS A 3 -0.46 -3.57 21.22
C LYS A 3 0.44 -2.85 20.23
N ILE A 4 0.96 -3.57 19.25
CA ILE A 4 1.74 -3.01 18.14
C ILE A 4 0.76 -2.80 16.98
N ARG A 5 0.72 -1.59 16.41
CA ARG A 5 -0.06 -1.28 15.20
C ARG A 5 0.89 -1.15 14.02
N ILE A 6 0.66 -1.95 12.99
CA ILE A 6 1.47 -1.95 11.77
C ILE A 6 0.60 -1.38 10.65
N ARG A 7 1.10 -0.37 9.94
CA ARG A 7 0.52 0.14 8.69
C ARG A 7 1.50 -0.16 7.57
N LEU A 8 1.02 -0.85 6.54
CA LEU A 8 1.81 -1.15 5.35
C LEU A 8 1.33 -0.24 4.21
N GLN A 9 2.29 0.34 3.47
CA GLN A 9 2.03 1.18 2.31
C GLN A 9 2.98 0.76 1.19
N ALA A 10 2.44 0.55 0.00
CA ALA A 10 3.20 0.24 -1.20
C ALA A 10 2.43 0.74 -2.43
N TYR A 11 3.16 1.00 -3.52
CA TYR A 11 2.55 1.38 -4.81
C TYR A 11 1.99 0.16 -5.57
N ASP A 12 2.59 -1.02 -5.38
CA ASP A 12 2.12 -2.27 -5.97
C ASP A 12 1.48 -3.16 -4.89
N HIS A 13 0.24 -3.59 -5.15
CA HIS A 13 -0.51 -4.49 -4.28
C HIS A 13 0.15 -5.87 -4.13
N ARG A 14 0.83 -6.38 -5.18
CA ARG A 14 1.40 -7.74 -5.14
C ARG A 14 2.48 -7.88 -4.07
N ILE A 15 3.32 -6.85 -3.94
CA ILE A 15 4.39 -6.80 -2.94
C ILE A 15 3.77 -6.65 -1.56
N LEU A 16 2.76 -5.78 -1.43
CA LEU A 16 2.03 -5.54 -0.20
C LEU A 16 1.42 -6.84 0.35
N ASP A 17 0.74 -7.60 -0.51
CA ASP A 17 0.08 -8.85 -0.14
C ASP A 17 1.09 -9.92 0.29
N ASN A 18 2.20 -10.06 -0.45
CA ASN A 18 3.26 -11.01 -0.09
C ASN A 18 3.86 -10.69 1.29
N SER A 19 4.23 -9.42 1.53
CA SER A 19 4.76 -8.99 2.83
C SER A 19 3.73 -9.18 3.96
N THR A 20 2.46 -8.89 3.69
CA THR A 20 1.37 -9.08 4.68
C THR A 20 1.24 -10.54 5.07
N LEU A 21 1.26 -11.46 4.10
CA LEU A 21 1.21 -12.90 4.34
C LEU A 21 2.42 -13.40 5.16
N MET A 22 3.63 -12.94 4.82
CA MET A 22 4.85 -13.29 5.56
C MET A 22 4.78 -12.86 7.04
N ILE A 23 4.26 -11.66 7.31
CA ILE A 23 4.10 -11.15 8.67
C ILE A 23 3.06 -11.99 9.43
N ILE A 24 1.93 -12.30 8.81
CA ILE A 24 0.88 -13.12 9.41
C ILE A 24 1.41 -14.51 9.76
N ASP A 25 2.15 -15.17 8.87
CA ASP A 25 2.75 -16.49 9.13
C ASP A 25 3.74 -16.43 10.29
N THR A 26 4.57 -15.39 10.34
CA THR A 26 5.55 -15.19 11.42
C THR A 26 4.87 -15.01 12.77
N VAL A 27 3.82 -14.17 12.84
CA VAL A 27 3.06 -13.94 14.07
C VAL A 27 2.33 -15.20 14.52
N LYS A 28 1.76 -15.95 13.56
CA LYS A 28 1.09 -17.23 13.83
C LYS A 28 2.07 -18.26 14.40
N ARG A 29 3.30 -18.33 13.88
CA ARG A 29 4.36 -19.24 14.36
C ARG A 29 4.78 -18.94 15.80
N ILE A 30 4.80 -17.67 16.19
CA ILE A 30 5.17 -17.23 17.55
C ILE A 30 3.98 -17.37 18.53
N GLY A 31 2.77 -17.65 18.04
CA GLY A 31 1.56 -17.75 18.87
C GLY A 31 0.95 -16.39 19.25
N GLY A 32 1.27 -15.33 18.49
CA GLY A 32 0.72 -14.00 18.70
C GLY A 32 -0.73 -13.88 18.21
N LYS A 33 -1.54 -13.08 18.92
CA LYS A 33 -2.90 -12.73 18.46
C LYS A 33 -2.79 -11.56 17.49
N PHE A 34 -3.35 -11.72 16.28
CA PHE A 34 -3.43 -10.64 15.30
C PHE A 34 -4.89 -10.33 14.95
N SER A 35 -5.14 -9.09 14.58
CA SER A 35 -6.36 -8.71 13.86
C SER A 35 -6.01 -8.80 12.37
N GLY A 36 -6.88 -9.43 11.57
CA GLY A 36 -6.62 -9.72 10.15
C GLY A 36 -6.23 -8.50 9.32
N PRO A 37 -5.74 -8.70 8.09
CA PRO A 37 -5.39 -7.60 7.20
C PRO A 37 -6.65 -6.80 6.86
N ILE A 38 -6.69 -5.55 7.31
CA ILE A 38 -7.80 -4.63 7.01
C ILE A 38 -7.35 -3.78 5.82
N PRO A 39 -7.90 -3.99 4.61
CA PRO A 39 -7.57 -3.15 3.47
C PRO A 39 -8.12 -1.75 3.70
N LEU A 40 -7.26 -0.76 3.48
CA LEU A 40 -7.62 0.65 3.51
C LEU A 40 -7.81 1.14 2.07
N PRO A 41 -8.62 2.18 1.84
CA PRO A 41 -8.75 2.78 0.52
C PRO A 41 -7.39 3.27 0.01
N THR A 42 -7.15 3.09 -1.29
CA THR A 42 -5.92 3.50 -1.95
C THR A 42 -5.94 5.01 -2.22
N GLU A 43 -4.88 5.70 -1.85
CA GLU A 43 -4.72 7.12 -2.18
C GLU A 43 -4.24 7.24 -3.63
N ILE A 44 -5.02 7.93 -4.47
CA ILE A 44 -4.71 8.09 -5.89
C ILE A 44 -4.30 9.53 -6.15
N ASN A 45 -2.99 9.74 -6.34
CA ASN A 45 -2.44 11.03 -6.73
C ASN A 45 -2.39 11.12 -8.26
N LYS A 46 -3.29 11.92 -8.86
CA LYS A 46 -3.34 12.15 -10.30
C LYS A 46 -2.70 13.52 -10.61
N TYR A 47 -1.73 13.53 -11.52
CA TYR A 47 -1.09 14.74 -12.01
C TYR A 47 -1.35 14.89 -13.51
N CYS A 48 -1.85 16.06 -13.93
CA CYS A 48 -2.04 16.39 -15.35
C CYS A 48 -0.91 17.31 -15.78
N VAL A 49 0.01 16.81 -16.61
CA VAL A 49 1.14 17.57 -17.17
C VAL A 49 0.93 17.81 -18.66
N LEU A 50 1.44 18.93 -19.16
CA LEU A 50 1.47 19.16 -20.61
C LEU A 50 2.42 18.15 -21.27
N ARG A 51 2.00 17.55 -22.39
CA ARG A 51 2.84 16.57 -23.11
C ARG A 51 4.03 17.20 -23.83
N SER A 52 3.89 18.44 -24.29
CA SER A 52 4.92 19.19 -25.01
C SER A 52 5.36 20.43 -24.23
N PRO A 53 6.66 20.79 -24.26
CA PRO A 53 7.14 22.03 -23.68
C PRO A 53 6.65 23.28 -24.45
N HIS A 54 6.18 23.16 -25.70
CA HIS A 54 5.72 24.31 -26.50
C HIS A 54 4.46 24.00 -27.32
N VAL A 55 3.57 24.99 -27.43
CA VAL A 55 2.37 25.09 -28.31
C VAL A 55 1.20 24.11 -28.02
N ASP A 56 1.42 22.87 -27.58
CA ASP A 56 0.34 21.89 -27.44
C ASP A 56 -0.47 21.96 -26.12
N LYS A 57 -1.08 23.11 -25.84
CA LYS A 57 -1.83 23.36 -24.58
C LYS A 57 -3.11 22.53 -24.39
N LYS A 58 -3.64 21.97 -25.48
CA LYS A 58 -4.80 21.06 -25.47
C LYS A 58 -4.41 19.59 -25.21
N SER A 59 -3.11 19.28 -25.24
CA SER A 59 -2.58 17.95 -24.99
C SER A 59 -2.24 17.82 -23.49
N ARG A 60 -3.17 17.28 -22.71
CA ARG A 60 -3.04 16.99 -21.27
C ARG A 60 -3.18 15.50 -20.99
#